data_AF-A0A482VBV4-F1
#
_entry.id   AF-A0A482VBV4-F1
#
_cell.length_a   1.000
_cell.length_b   1.000
_cell.length_c   1.000
_cell.angle_alpha   90.00
_cell.angle_beta   90.00
_cell.angle_gamma   90.00
#
_symmetry.space_group_name_H-M   'P 1'
#
loop_
_entity.id
_entity.type
_entity.pdbx_description
1 polymer ?
#
loop_
_entity_poly.entity_id
_entity_poly.type
_entity_poly.pdbx_seq_one_letter_code
_entity_poly.pdbx_strand_id
1 'polypeptide(L)'
;MYLNNPAPLPVNSNPGMVFPPRKFTTILDVARFTARLLDAALDHKTVLDKRLLPVEKATSREPDQPLCMAQYYRILGSCRIPGKKKDTQSQLYCVPVQAADRGRLSEDEICAQLLYILDDAPCLASPPPVGLLTAWKRPLWAEVRENLLINDKNRRNLELITKSLLVVCLDEGLASGFNCRLQRGGKGHSAGHRDETNLTVQMIHGGGSTYDSANRWFDKTIQLIVSGDGACGLCYEHSQAEGIAVIQLVEKLWKHADSQPISSEVPTASSHLPPPERLEWVLGQKDFEKIEEAALEVDNLVKDLDFQVFRYTNYGKDFIKSCNVSPDVYIQLGLQLTYYRLYGKLTATYESASTRRFRLGRVDCIRSASPETLAWASAMAQPKDDDDSGKKVTFHLVSDEEKLKLWRDAVKQQTSEMIDNILGQGIDIHLLGLREAARETSPTAAHPLPELFTDCTYKLANKFLLSTSQVATSSESFMGYGPVEQDGYGASYNPKCDHIIFCLSAFWSSEITSTSRFAQALEESLNLMQALLTRPTT
;
A
#
# COMPACT_ATOMS: atom_id res chain seq x y z
N MET A 1 -2.44 -15.40 -4.93
CA MET A 1 -2.08 -14.13 -4.25
C MET A 1 -2.83 -14.02 -2.92
N TYR A 2 -3.92 -13.26 -2.79
CA TYR A 2 -4.43 -12.82 -1.46
C TYR A 2 -5.07 -13.89 -0.56
N LEU A 3 -6.12 -14.59 -1.02
CA LEU A 3 -7.03 -15.33 -0.11
C LEU A 3 -6.37 -16.50 0.63
N ASN A 4 -5.40 -17.17 0.00
CA ASN A 4 -4.67 -18.30 0.58
C ASN A 4 -3.44 -17.87 1.41
N ASN A 5 -3.16 -16.56 1.54
CA ASN A 5 -2.02 -16.06 2.32
C ASN A 5 -2.35 -16.09 3.84
N PRO A 6 -1.59 -16.82 4.68
CA PRO A 6 -1.79 -16.88 6.13
C PRO A 6 -1.21 -15.67 6.90
N ALA A 7 -0.51 -14.73 6.26
CA ALA A 7 0.14 -13.60 6.94
C ALA A 7 -0.86 -12.53 7.44
N PRO A 8 -0.56 -11.79 8.53
CA PRO A 8 -1.33 -10.62 8.97
C PRO A 8 -1.62 -9.62 7.85
N LEU A 9 -2.82 -9.01 7.83
CA LEU A 9 -3.17 -8.00 6.83
C LEU A 9 -2.32 -6.72 6.88
N PRO A 10 -2.18 -6.02 8.04
CA PRO A 10 -1.25 -4.90 8.12
C PRO A 10 0.17 -5.36 7.78
N VAL A 11 0.95 -4.46 7.20
CA VAL A 11 2.31 -4.70 6.66
C VAL A 11 2.32 -5.66 5.45
N ASN A 12 1.87 -6.90 5.60
CA ASN A 12 2.11 -8.00 4.63
C ASN A 12 1.08 -8.08 3.48
N SER A 13 -0.04 -7.35 3.54
CA SER A 13 -1.08 -7.39 2.49
C SER A 13 -1.86 -6.10 2.26
N ASN A 14 -2.02 -5.24 3.26
CA ASN A 14 -2.76 -3.98 3.15
C ASN A 14 -1.78 -2.80 3.02
N PRO A 15 -1.76 -2.09 1.88
CA PRO A 15 -0.97 -0.87 1.75
C PRO A 15 -1.57 0.30 2.53
N GLY A 16 -0.70 1.14 3.08
CA GLY A 16 -1.04 2.43 3.67
C GLY A 16 -0.72 3.56 2.69
N MET A 17 -1.59 4.55 2.56
CA MET A 17 -1.40 5.73 1.70
C MET A 17 -1.55 7.01 2.52
N VAL A 18 -0.66 7.98 2.29
CA VAL A 18 -0.63 9.28 2.97
C VAL A 18 -1.06 10.36 1.99
N PHE A 19 -2.01 11.20 2.40
CA PHE A 19 -2.46 12.40 1.67
C PHE A 19 -1.71 13.65 2.18
N PRO A 20 -1.76 14.80 1.47
CA PRO A 20 -1.19 16.05 1.95
C PRO A 20 -1.78 16.43 3.32
N PRO A 21 -0.97 16.63 4.38
CA PRO A 21 -1.49 16.93 5.71
C PRO A 21 -2.33 18.20 5.75
N ARG A 22 -3.42 18.13 6.51
CA ARG A 22 -4.30 19.26 6.81
C ARG A 22 -3.77 20.01 8.03
N LYS A 23 -4.31 21.21 8.27
CA LYS A 23 -4.16 21.91 9.56
C LYS A 23 -5.53 21.99 10.19
N PHE A 24 -5.77 21.14 11.19
CA PHE A 24 -6.95 21.22 12.03
C PHE A 24 -6.61 22.08 13.25
N THR A 25 -7.54 22.94 13.66
CA THR A 25 -7.43 23.82 14.84
C THR A 25 -8.45 23.48 15.92
N THR A 26 -9.51 22.78 15.53
CA THR A 26 -10.64 22.38 16.36
C THR A 26 -11.13 20.97 15.98
N ILE A 27 -11.88 20.35 16.88
CA ILE A 27 -12.60 19.09 16.63
C ILE A 27 -13.63 19.27 15.50
N LEU A 28 -14.19 20.48 15.33
CA LEU A 28 -15.05 20.82 14.20
C LEU A 28 -14.33 20.68 12.86
N ASP A 29 -13.07 21.12 12.73
CA ASP A 29 -12.34 21.00 11.46
C ASP A 29 -12.15 19.53 11.04
N VAL A 30 -11.87 18.65 12.02
CA VAL A 30 -11.74 17.19 11.82
C VAL A 30 -13.08 16.59 11.38
N ALA A 31 -14.16 16.88 12.12
CA ALA A 31 -15.50 16.38 11.82
C ALA A 31 -16.02 16.89 10.45
N ARG A 32 -15.79 18.17 10.14
CA ARG A 32 -16.21 18.85 8.90
C ARG A 32 -15.47 18.30 7.69
N PHE A 33 -14.15 18.13 7.78
CA PHE A 33 -13.36 17.53 6.70
C PHE A 33 -13.74 16.07 6.46
N THR A 34 -13.95 15.31 7.53
CA THR A 34 -14.41 13.91 7.47
C THR A 34 -15.80 13.80 6.83
N ALA A 35 -16.74 14.68 7.19
CA ALA A 35 -18.08 14.73 6.59
C ALA A 35 -18.03 14.94 5.07
N ARG A 36 -17.12 15.79 4.58
CA ARG A 36 -16.91 16.03 3.14
C ARG A 36 -16.35 14.83 2.40
N LEU A 37 -15.42 14.09 3.00
CA LEU A 37 -14.92 12.84 2.44
C LEU A 37 -16.02 11.77 2.35
N LEU A 38 -16.90 11.70 3.36
CA LEU A 38 -18.06 10.81 3.37
C LEU A 38 -19.10 11.21 2.33
N ASP A 39 -19.47 12.48 2.23
CA ASP A 39 -20.48 12.95 1.28
C ASP A 39 -20.02 12.77 -0.17
N ALA A 40 -18.74 13.06 -0.46
CA ALA A 40 -18.11 12.74 -1.75
C ALA A 40 -18.11 11.22 -2.05
N ALA A 41 -18.04 10.35 -1.02
CA ALA A 41 -18.13 8.91 -1.19
C ALA A 41 -19.56 8.45 -1.49
N LEU A 42 -20.58 9.13 -0.97
CA LEU A 42 -21.98 8.90 -1.31
C LEU A 42 -22.31 9.37 -2.74
N ASP A 43 -21.72 10.47 -3.20
CA ASP A 43 -21.72 10.88 -4.61
C ASP A 43 -21.08 9.82 -5.50
N HIS A 44 -19.88 9.34 -5.15
CA HIS A 44 -19.21 8.30 -5.92
C HIS A 44 -20.03 6.99 -5.93
N LYS A 45 -20.59 6.58 -4.79
CA LYS A 45 -21.47 5.41 -4.69
C LYS A 45 -22.70 5.55 -5.59
N THR A 46 -23.31 6.74 -5.65
CA THR A 46 -24.44 7.05 -6.54
C THR A 46 -24.07 6.93 -8.02
N VAL A 47 -22.85 7.32 -8.40
CA VAL A 47 -22.31 7.14 -9.76
C VAL A 47 -22.09 5.65 -10.09
N LEU A 48 -21.60 4.85 -9.14
CA LEU A 48 -21.46 3.39 -9.30
C LEU A 48 -22.82 2.69 -9.41
N ASP A 49 -23.77 2.98 -8.52
CA ASP A 49 -25.08 2.32 -8.51
C ASP A 49 -25.88 2.58 -9.79
N LYS A 50 -25.78 3.80 -10.34
CA LYS A 50 -26.36 4.17 -11.64
C LYS A 50 -25.52 3.74 -12.86
N ARG A 51 -24.35 3.11 -12.63
CA ARG A 51 -23.35 2.71 -13.65
C ARG A 51 -22.89 3.85 -14.57
N LEU A 52 -22.79 5.06 -14.01
CA LEU A 52 -22.39 6.29 -14.70
C LEU A 52 -20.87 6.56 -14.64
N LEU A 53 -20.07 5.65 -14.08
CA LEU A 53 -18.61 5.78 -14.05
C LEU A 53 -18.06 5.70 -15.49
N PRO A 54 -17.33 6.71 -15.99
CA PRO A 54 -16.75 6.67 -17.34
C PRO A 54 -15.84 5.46 -17.53
N VAL A 55 -15.92 4.84 -18.71
CA VAL A 55 -15.04 3.73 -19.07
C VAL A 55 -13.64 4.28 -19.36
N GLU A 56 -12.67 3.87 -18.56
CA GLU A 56 -11.26 4.20 -18.81
C GLU A 56 -10.72 3.53 -20.06
N LYS A 57 -9.65 4.10 -20.59
CA LYS A 57 -9.01 3.65 -21.83
C LYS A 57 -7.50 3.57 -21.65
N ALA A 58 -6.86 2.65 -22.37
CA ALA A 58 -5.41 2.60 -22.47
C ALA A 58 -4.86 3.88 -23.13
N THR A 59 -3.80 4.44 -22.55
CA THR A 59 -3.11 5.65 -23.03
C THR A 59 -1.86 5.35 -23.86
N SER A 60 -1.38 4.11 -23.83
CA SER A 60 -0.22 3.60 -24.57
C SER A 60 -0.53 2.20 -25.09
N ARG A 61 0.20 1.75 -26.14
CA ARG A 61 0.14 0.40 -26.76
C ARG A 61 -1.30 -0.10 -26.96
N GLU A 62 -1.87 0.10 -28.15
CA GLU A 62 -3.34 0.08 -28.37
C GLU A 62 -4.05 1.21 -27.57
N PRO A 63 -3.87 2.49 -27.96
CA PRO A 63 -4.67 3.60 -27.41
C PRO A 63 -6.17 3.38 -27.60
N ASP A 64 -6.98 4.04 -26.78
CA ASP A 64 -8.45 4.00 -26.81
C ASP A 64 -9.11 2.64 -26.49
N GLN A 65 -8.33 1.55 -26.32
CA GLN A 65 -8.84 0.25 -25.87
C GLN A 65 -9.49 0.39 -24.47
N PRO A 66 -10.75 -0.04 -24.28
CA PRO A 66 -11.46 0.11 -23.00
C PRO A 66 -10.88 -0.81 -21.92
N LEU A 67 -10.70 -0.26 -20.72
CA LEU A 67 -10.21 -0.99 -19.56
C LEU A 67 -11.36 -1.54 -18.71
N CYS A 68 -11.12 -2.69 -18.08
CA CYS A 68 -12.04 -3.33 -17.16
C CYS A 68 -12.28 -2.46 -15.93
N MET A 69 -13.53 -2.04 -15.75
CA MET A 69 -13.98 -1.21 -14.61
C MET A 69 -14.44 -2.04 -13.39
N ALA A 70 -14.36 -3.39 -13.44
CA ALA A 70 -14.95 -4.26 -12.42
C ALA A 70 -14.38 -4.10 -11.00
N GLN A 71 -13.18 -3.52 -10.86
CA GLN A 71 -12.56 -3.28 -9.56
C GLN A 71 -13.27 -2.16 -8.77
N TYR A 72 -13.68 -1.06 -9.43
CA TYR A 72 -14.36 0.08 -8.80
C TYR A 72 -15.66 -0.33 -8.09
N TYR A 73 -16.42 -1.24 -8.71
CA TYR A 73 -17.66 -1.80 -8.16
C TYR A 73 -17.44 -2.80 -7.00
N ARG A 74 -16.19 -3.02 -6.57
CA ARG A 74 -15.82 -3.89 -5.42
C ARG A 74 -15.13 -3.13 -4.28
N ILE A 75 -14.82 -1.85 -4.45
CA ILE A 75 -14.06 -1.06 -3.47
C ILE A 75 -14.94 -0.56 -2.31
N LEU A 76 -16.18 -0.18 -2.61
CA LEU A 76 -17.15 0.31 -1.62
C LEU A 76 -18.18 -0.78 -1.28
N GLY A 77 -18.54 -0.92 -0.01
CA GLY A 77 -19.52 -1.92 0.47
C GLY A 77 -18.95 -3.32 0.75
N SER A 78 -17.63 -3.50 0.71
CA SER A 78 -16.94 -4.79 0.80
C SER A 78 -16.11 -4.95 2.09
N CYS A 79 -15.81 -6.19 2.44
CA CYS A 79 -15.02 -6.57 3.63
C CYS A 79 -14.51 -8.02 3.48
N ARG A 80 -13.22 -8.29 3.76
CA ARG A 80 -12.58 -9.61 3.61
C ARG A 80 -12.81 -10.49 4.83
N ILE A 81 -13.65 -11.52 4.69
CA ILE A 81 -13.98 -12.45 5.78
C ILE A 81 -12.75 -13.36 6.14
N PRO A 82 -12.48 -13.72 7.43
CA PRO A 82 -11.08 -13.95 7.91
C PRO A 82 -10.79 -15.21 8.84
N GLY A 83 -9.51 -15.45 9.38
CA GLY A 83 -8.70 -16.61 10.10
C GLY A 83 -8.57 -17.41 11.60
N LYS A 84 -8.81 -17.24 13.01
CA LYS A 84 -9.50 -16.38 14.18
C LYS A 84 -8.71 -15.76 15.47
N LYS A 85 -8.75 -14.40 15.68
CA LYS A 85 -8.86 -13.46 16.90
C LYS A 85 -7.71 -12.70 17.72
N LYS A 86 -7.45 -11.38 17.44
CA LYS A 86 -7.53 -10.08 18.29
C LYS A 86 -6.49 -9.80 19.43
N ASP A 87 -6.11 -8.62 20.02
CA ASP A 87 -6.57 -7.18 20.06
C ASP A 87 -5.60 -6.04 20.53
N THR A 88 -6.09 -4.78 20.65
CA THR A 88 -6.01 -3.71 21.71
C THR A 88 -6.81 -2.46 21.17
N GLN A 89 -6.95 -1.32 21.87
CA GLN A 89 -8.23 -0.60 22.18
C GLN A 89 -8.97 0.35 21.19
N SER A 90 -10.23 0.04 20.84
CA SER A 90 -11.08 0.85 19.91
C SER A 90 -12.59 0.83 20.24
N GLN A 91 -13.29 1.93 19.91
CA GLN A 91 -14.76 1.99 19.78
C GLN A 91 -15.20 2.05 18.31
N LEU A 92 -16.35 1.46 18.00
CA LEU A 92 -16.94 1.43 16.67
C LEU A 92 -18.38 1.96 16.74
N TYR A 93 -18.73 2.90 15.86
CA TYR A 93 -20.06 3.49 15.77
C TYR A 93 -20.66 3.24 14.39
N CYS A 94 -21.97 2.97 14.34
CA CYS A 94 -22.73 2.95 13.11
C CYS A 94 -23.36 4.34 12.88
N VAL A 95 -22.87 5.06 11.86
CA VAL A 95 -23.45 6.32 11.37
C VAL A 95 -24.35 6.01 10.17
N PRO A 96 -25.68 6.19 10.27
CA PRO A 96 -26.57 6.07 9.12
C PRO A 96 -26.30 7.20 8.13
N VAL A 97 -25.95 6.86 6.88
CA VAL A 97 -25.76 7.84 5.79
C VAL A 97 -27.05 8.14 5.01
N GLN A 98 -28.14 7.46 5.37
CA GLN A 98 -29.49 7.67 4.84
C GLN A 98 -30.48 7.59 6.01
N ALA A 99 -31.35 8.58 6.13
CA ALA A 99 -32.51 8.56 7.01
C ALA A 99 -33.70 7.88 6.32
N ALA A 100 -34.52 7.16 7.10
CA ALA A 100 -35.60 6.31 6.59
C ALA A 100 -36.78 7.08 5.97
N ASP A 101 -36.88 8.37 6.26
CA ASP A 101 -37.92 9.32 5.83
C ASP A 101 -37.53 10.13 4.58
N ARG A 102 -36.28 10.61 4.53
CA ARG A 102 -35.83 11.64 3.56
C ARG A 102 -34.64 11.26 2.67
N GLY A 103 -34.08 10.06 2.82
CA GLY A 103 -32.93 9.61 2.01
C GLY A 103 -31.59 10.08 2.57
N ARG A 104 -30.64 10.45 1.69
CA ARG A 104 -29.25 10.79 2.08
C ARG A 104 -29.19 11.95 3.07
N LEU A 105 -28.33 11.81 4.09
CA LEU A 105 -27.97 12.91 4.99
C LEU A 105 -27.11 13.95 4.28
N SER A 106 -27.24 15.22 4.69
CA SER A 106 -26.39 16.33 4.28
C SER A 106 -25.00 16.32 4.96
N GLU A 107 -24.05 17.11 4.43
CA GLU A 107 -22.73 17.32 5.06
C GLU A 107 -22.87 17.77 6.52
N ASP A 108 -23.80 18.68 6.82
CA ASP A 108 -24.04 19.18 8.19
C ASP A 108 -24.59 18.09 9.12
N GLU A 109 -25.53 17.27 8.66
CA GLU A 109 -26.05 16.15 9.45
C GLU A 109 -24.98 15.09 9.71
N ILE A 110 -24.14 14.77 8.72
CA ILE A 110 -23.00 13.86 8.88
C ILE A 110 -21.96 14.47 9.84
N CYS A 111 -21.66 15.77 9.72
CA CYS A 111 -20.73 16.47 10.60
C CYS A 111 -21.24 16.50 12.06
N ALA A 112 -22.54 16.75 12.28
CA ALA A 112 -23.14 16.67 13.61
C ALA A 112 -23.06 15.26 14.24
N GLN A 113 -23.26 14.21 13.43
CA GLN A 113 -23.12 12.82 13.90
C GLN A 113 -21.65 12.47 14.24
N LEU A 114 -20.67 13.03 13.52
CA LEU A 114 -19.25 12.88 13.82
C LEU A 114 -18.82 13.67 15.06
N LEU A 115 -19.34 14.90 15.24
CA LEU A 115 -19.14 15.70 16.45
C LEU A 115 -19.66 14.97 17.70
N TYR A 116 -20.82 14.32 17.62
CA TYR A 116 -21.34 13.47 18.71
C TYR A 116 -20.34 12.35 19.07
N ILE A 117 -19.77 11.65 18.09
CA ILE A 117 -18.81 10.57 18.33
C ILE A 117 -17.52 11.08 18.98
N LEU A 118 -17.05 12.26 18.56
CA LEU A 118 -15.84 12.90 19.10
C LEU A 118 -16.03 13.45 20.54
N ASP A 119 -17.27 13.63 20.99
CA ASP A 119 -17.64 14.05 22.36
C ASP A 119 -17.95 12.82 23.26
N ASP A 120 -18.73 11.85 22.77
CA ASP A 120 -19.12 10.64 23.52
C ASP A 120 -17.94 9.67 23.71
N ALA A 121 -17.16 9.39 22.66
CA ALA A 121 -16.13 8.33 22.72
C ALA A 121 -15.05 8.54 23.82
N PRO A 122 -14.50 9.75 24.04
CA PRO A 122 -13.52 9.99 25.11
C PRO A 122 -14.10 9.95 26.53
N CYS A 123 -15.41 10.18 26.71
CA CYS A 123 -16.06 10.19 28.02
C CYS A 123 -16.42 8.79 28.55
N LEU A 124 -16.20 7.74 27.76
CA LEU A 124 -16.63 6.38 28.06
C LEU A 124 -15.52 5.52 28.68
N ALA A 125 -15.91 4.61 29.57
CA ALA A 125 -14.99 3.67 30.18
C ALA A 125 -14.33 2.77 29.12
N SER A 126 -13.00 2.64 29.22
CA SER A 126 -12.11 1.73 28.47
C SER A 126 -12.86 0.56 27.81
N PRO A 127 -13.20 0.66 26.52
CA PRO A 127 -13.98 -0.38 25.86
C PRO A 127 -13.19 -1.68 25.80
N PRO A 128 -13.86 -2.85 25.74
CA PRO A 128 -13.20 -4.04 25.27
C PRO A 128 -12.64 -3.72 23.86
N PRO A 129 -11.40 -4.09 23.56
CA PRO A 129 -10.57 -3.33 22.63
C PRO A 129 -10.92 -3.31 21.11
N VAL A 130 -12.16 -3.60 20.71
CA VAL A 130 -12.51 -4.56 19.67
C VAL A 130 -12.23 -4.10 18.20
N GLY A 131 -10.95 -3.99 17.81
CA GLY A 131 -10.51 -3.80 16.40
C GLY A 131 -9.46 -4.81 15.88
N LEU A 132 -8.42 -5.12 16.67
CA LEU A 132 -7.20 -5.81 16.22
C LEU A 132 -7.36 -7.33 15.86
N LEU A 133 -8.59 -7.90 15.73
CA LEU A 133 -8.84 -9.27 15.16
C LEU A 133 -8.28 -9.25 13.74
N THR A 134 -8.58 -8.14 13.09
CA THR A 134 -8.32 -7.84 11.70
C THR A 134 -6.82 -7.80 11.40
N ALA A 135 -6.00 -7.52 12.42
CA ALA A 135 -4.56 -7.44 12.32
C ALA A 135 -3.80 -8.74 12.62
N TRP A 136 -4.44 -9.80 13.12
CA TRP A 136 -3.72 -11.06 13.39
C TRP A 136 -3.57 -11.94 12.13
N LYS A 137 -2.78 -13.01 12.27
CA LYS A 137 -2.49 -14.01 11.22
C LYS A 137 -3.79 -14.57 10.61
N ARG A 138 -3.79 -15.09 9.38
CA ARG A 138 -5.02 -15.62 8.71
C ARG A 138 -5.31 -17.11 8.94
N PRO A 139 -4.50 -17.85 9.72
CA PRO A 139 -4.97 -18.91 10.60
C PRO A 139 -5.50 -18.39 11.94
N LEU A 140 -5.56 -17.06 12.14
CA LEU A 140 -5.98 -16.37 13.37
C LEU A 140 -6.84 -15.04 13.15
N TRP A 141 -7.73 -14.97 12.14
CA TRP A 141 -9.17 -14.45 12.13
C TRP A 141 -10.63 -15.31 11.80
N ALA A 142 -11.15 -16.63 11.53
CA ALA A 142 -11.08 -18.21 11.28
C ALA A 142 -10.93 -19.52 12.28
N GLU A 143 -10.40 -19.56 13.53
CA GLU A 143 -10.51 -20.49 14.75
C GLU A 143 -11.50 -20.17 16.00
N VAL A 144 -11.52 -18.99 16.72
CA VAL A 144 -12.46 -18.37 17.74
C VAL A 144 -13.58 -17.25 17.38
N ARG A 145 -13.60 -16.37 16.34
CA ARG A 145 -14.72 -15.53 15.75
C ARG A 145 -16.04 -16.21 15.55
N GLU A 146 -16.12 -17.48 15.17
CA GLU A 146 -17.43 -18.14 15.17
C GLU A 146 -17.99 -18.09 16.59
N ASN A 147 -17.14 -18.11 17.62
CA ASN A 147 -17.48 -17.85 19.01
C ASN A 147 -17.86 -16.37 19.30
N LEU A 148 -17.43 -15.38 18.50
CA LEU A 148 -18.10 -14.05 18.49
C LEU A 148 -19.50 -14.19 17.86
N LEU A 149 -19.61 -14.84 16.70
CA LEU A 149 -20.88 -15.04 15.97
C LEU A 149 -21.90 -15.90 16.73
N ILE A 150 -21.50 -16.69 17.74
CA ILE A 150 -22.40 -17.41 18.65
C ILE A 150 -23.36 -16.43 19.36
N ASN A 151 -22.90 -15.21 19.66
CA ASN A 151 -23.73 -14.18 20.27
C ASN A 151 -24.34 -13.26 19.20
N ASP A 152 -25.65 -13.04 19.24
CA ASP A 152 -26.35 -12.32 18.17
C ASP A 152 -26.09 -10.81 18.12
N LYS A 153 -25.71 -10.19 19.25
CA LYS A 153 -25.29 -8.77 19.26
C LYS A 153 -23.95 -8.60 18.54
N ASN A 154 -23.00 -9.48 18.86
CA ASN A 154 -21.72 -9.55 18.16
C ASN A 154 -21.89 -9.89 16.67
N ARG A 155 -22.82 -10.79 16.33
CA ARG A 155 -23.21 -11.13 14.95
C ARG A 155 -23.72 -9.90 14.20
N ARG A 156 -24.68 -9.15 14.78
CA ARG A 156 -25.18 -7.86 14.26
C ARG A 156 -24.03 -6.89 13.99
N ASN A 157 -23.14 -6.66 14.96
CA ASN A 157 -22.01 -5.75 14.82
C ASN A 157 -21.08 -6.16 13.66
N LEU A 158 -20.72 -7.45 13.58
CA LEU A 158 -19.90 -8.00 12.49
C LEU A 158 -20.57 -7.85 11.12
N GLU A 159 -21.88 -8.05 11.04
CA GLU A 159 -22.64 -7.82 9.81
C GLU A 159 -22.70 -6.34 9.42
N LEU A 160 -22.92 -5.43 10.37
CA LEU A 160 -22.93 -3.98 10.11
C LEU A 160 -21.58 -3.50 9.56
N ILE A 161 -20.47 -3.92 10.16
CA ILE A 161 -19.11 -3.59 9.69
C ILE A 161 -18.83 -4.22 8.32
N THR A 162 -19.30 -5.45 8.09
CA THR A 162 -19.20 -6.10 6.77
C THR A 162 -19.95 -5.31 5.69
N LYS A 163 -21.19 -4.89 5.99
CA LYS A 163 -22.14 -4.23 5.08
C LYS A 163 -21.93 -2.72 4.92
N SER A 164 -21.15 -2.06 5.79
CA SER A 164 -20.92 -0.60 5.73
C SER A 164 -20.30 -0.17 4.40
N LEU A 165 -20.47 1.11 4.02
CA LEU A 165 -19.89 1.62 2.78
C LEU A 165 -18.34 1.58 2.79
N LEU A 166 -17.77 2.03 3.92
CA LEU A 166 -16.36 2.07 4.27
C LEU A 166 -16.23 2.10 5.80
N VAL A 167 -15.01 2.26 6.33
CA VAL A 167 -14.74 2.63 7.73
C VAL A 167 -14.01 3.98 7.75
N VAL A 168 -14.26 4.78 8.79
CA VAL A 168 -13.47 5.97 9.11
C VAL A 168 -12.77 5.72 10.44
N CYS A 169 -11.49 6.06 10.49
CA CYS A 169 -10.65 6.02 11.68
C CYS A 169 -10.34 7.47 12.08
N LEU A 170 -10.87 7.89 13.23
CA LEU A 170 -10.59 9.20 13.83
C LEU A 170 -9.45 8.98 14.84
N ASP A 171 -8.25 9.42 14.47
CA ASP A 171 -6.99 9.00 15.07
C ASP A 171 -6.35 10.12 15.93
N GLU A 172 -5.42 9.74 16.81
CA GLU A 172 -4.47 10.67 17.41
C GLU A 172 -3.14 10.71 16.63
N GLY A 173 -2.21 11.57 17.03
CA GLY A 173 -0.89 11.67 16.40
C GLY A 173 0.11 10.74 17.07
N LEU A 174 0.70 9.78 16.34
CA LEU A 174 1.78 8.94 16.87
C LEU A 174 2.92 9.81 17.44
N ALA A 175 3.61 9.34 18.48
CA ALA A 175 4.77 10.05 19.02
C ALA A 175 5.81 10.35 17.90
N SER A 176 6.38 11.57 17.86
CA SER A 176 7.21 11.99 16.71
C SER A 176 8.55 11.25 16.58
N GLY A 177 8.95 10.49 17.60
CA GLY A 177 10.09 9.56 17.55
C GLY A 177 9.68 8.09 17.33
N PHE A 178 8.39 7.81 17.13
CA PHE A 178 7.88 6.44 16.97
C PHE A 178 8.58 5.69 15.83
N ASN A 179 9.14 4.52 16.13
CA ASN A 179 9.97 3.68 15.25
C ASN A 179 11.17 4.35 14.55
N CYS A 180 11.52 5.59 14.88
CA CYS A 180 12.65 6.32 14.28
C CYS A 180 14.00 5.83 14.84
N ARG A 181 14.54 4.72 14.30
CA ARG A 181 15.79 4.09 14.80
C ARG A 181 17.10 4.68 14.27
N LEU A 182 17.13 5.16 13.02
CA LEU A 182 18.39 5.56 12.35
C LEU A 182 18.33 6.97 11.76
N GLN A 183 17.35 7.24 10.90
CA GLN A 183 17.14 8.54 10.27
C GLN A 183 15.66 8.91 10.25
N ARG A 184 15.39 10.22 10.23
CA ARG A 184 14.06 10.75 9.90
C ARG A 184 13.80 10.62 8.40
N GLY A 185 12.53 10.47 8.05
CA GLY A 185 12.09 10.26 6.67
C GLY A 185 12.23 11.48 5.76
N GLY A 186 11.59 11.37 4.59
CA GLY A 186 11.47 12.46 3.62
C GLY A 186 10.94 13.76 4.22
N LYS A 187 11.33 14.87 3.60
CA LYS A 187 11.06 16.25 4.06
C LYS A 187 9.87 16.91 3.32
N GLY A 188 8.99 16.12 2.69
CA GLY A 188 7.81 16.62 2.00
C GLY A 188 6.66 16.92 2.96
N HIS A 189 5.77 15.93 3.16
CA HIS A 189 4.66 16.04 4.10
C HIS A 189 5.14 16.03 5.56
N SER A 190 4.51 16.86 6.41
CA SER A 190 4.66 16.78 7.87
C SER A 190 3.35 17.13 8.57
N ALA A 191 3.09 16.47 9.70
CA ALA A 191 2.01 16.81 10.63
C ALA A 191 2.63 17.03 12.00
N GLY A 192 2.42 18.21 12.61
CA GLY A 192 3.15 18.64 13.81
C GLY A 192 4.67 18.54 13.66
N HIS A 193 5.29 17.58 14.35
CA HIS A 193 6.72 17.27 14.28
C HIS A 193 7.04 15.91 13.63
N ARG A 194 6.04 15.27 13.00
CA ARG A 194 6.11 13.93 12.40
C ARG A 194 6.50 14.02 10.93
N ASP A 195 7.38 13.12 10.49
CA ASP A 195 7.88 13.04 9.11
C ASP A 195 7.09 12.03 8.26
N GLU A 196 7.39 11.99 6.96
CA GLU A 196 6.69 11.14 5.99
C GLU A 196 6.74 9.64 6.34
N THR A 197 7.81 9.17 6.98
CA THR A 197 7.93 7.79 7.49
C THR A 197 6.92 7.56 8.60
N ASN A 198 6.90 8.44 9.60
CA ASN A 198 5.98 8.37 10.75
C ASN A 198 4.50 8.44 10.31
N LEU A 199 4.18 9.30 9.33
CA LEU A 199 2.84 9.34 8.73
C LEU A 199 2.49 8.01 8.07
N THR A 200 3.41 7.39 7.33
CA THR A 200 3.12 6.16 6.58
C THR A 200 2.86 4.97 7.50
N VAL A 201 3.63 4.80 8.59
CA VAL A 201 3.43 3.69 9.53
C VAL A 201 2.08 3.77 10.26
N GLN A 202 1.55 4.97 10.49
CA GLN A 202 0.16 5.14 10.98
C GLN A 202 -0.88 4.63 9.98
N MET A 203 -0.66 4.84 8.68
CA MET A 203 -1.59 4.41 7.62
C MET A 203 -1.45 2.93 7.27
N ILE A 204 -0.25 2.34 7.37
CA ILE A 204 -0.03 0.89 7.15
C ILE A 204 -0.61 0.08 8.31
N HIS A 205 -0.33 0.48 9.56
CA HIS A 205 -0.67 -0.34 10.72
C HIS A 205 -1.17 0.43 11.94
N GLY A 206 -0.86 1.71 12.16
CA GLY A 206 -1.42 2.50 13.29
C GLY A 206 -0.61 2.50 14.60
N GLY A 207 0.69 2.19 14.56
CA GLY A 207 1.58 2.39 15.72
C GLY A 207 1.64 1.30 16.82
N GLY A 208 0.69 0.36 16.89
CA GLY A 208 0.70 -0.78 17.82
C GLY A 208 -0.50 -0.84 18.75
N SER A 209 -0.47 -1.76 19.70
CA SER A 209 -1.53 -2.04 20.68
C SER A 209 -1.91 -0.81 21.51
N THR A 210 -0.93 0.00 21.90
CA THR A 210 -1.09 1.23 22.69
C THR A 210 -1.36 2.48 21.85
N TYR A 211 -1.72 2.30 20.57
CA TYR A 211 -1.94 3.36 19.58
C TYR A 211 -3.11 2.97 18.64
N ASP A 212 -3.27 3.71 17.54
CA ASP A 212 -4.36 3.59 16.58
C ASP A 212 -4.44 2.25 15.79
N SER A 213 -3.55 1.28 15.95
CA SER A 213 -3.69 -0.04 15.31
C SER A 213 -4.97 -0.75 15.74
N ALA A 214 -5.37 -0.45 16.97
CA ALA A 214 -6.66 -0.72 17.54
C ALA A 214 -7.83 -0.11 16.75
N ASN A 215 -7.70 1.16 16.38
CA ASN A 215 -8.70 2.00 15.73
C ASN A 215 -8.87 1.65 14.24
N ARG A 216 -8.96 0.36 13.93
CA ARG A 216 -8.92 -0.21 12.59
C ARG A 216 -9.86 -1.40 12.49
N TRP A 217 -10.30 -1.65 11.27
CA TRP A 217 -10.87 -2.92 10.85
C TRP A 217 -10.20 -3.34 9.54
N PHE A 218 -8.99 -3.90 9.61
CA PHE A 218 -8.14 -4.22 8.45
C PHE A 218 -8.77 -5.14 7.38
N ASP A 219 -9.85 -5.87 7.69
CA ASP A 219 -10.61 -6.59 6.67
C ASP A 219 -11.37 -5.65 5.72
N LYS A 220 -11.66 -4.41 6.15
CA LYS A 220 -12.48 -3.47 5.41
C LYS A 220 -11.69 -2.93 4.23
N THR A 221 -12.29 -3.01 3.04
CA THR A 221 -11.61 -2.66 1.80
C THR A 221 -11.22 -1.18 1.69
N ILE A 222 -11.95 -0.27 2.36
CA ILE A 222 -11.55 1.13 2.52
C ILE A 222 -11.68 1.52 4.00
N GLN A 223 -10.57 1.97 4.59
CA GLN A 223 -10.50 2.66 5.88
C GLN A 223 -9.88 4.04 5.66
N LEU A 224 -10.69 5.10 5.69
CA LEU A 224 -10.19 6.48 5.62
C LEU A 224 -9.69 6.88 7.01
N ILE A 225 -8.47 7.39 7.10
CA ILE A 225 -7.83 7.74 8.38
C ILE A 225 -7.67 9.26 8.43
N VAL A 226 -8.15 9.89 9.51
CA VAL A 226 -8.05 11.33 9.77
C VAL A 226 -7.58 11.51 11.21
N SER A 227 -6.32 11.91 11.38
CA SER A 227 -5.72 12.20 12.68
C SER A 227 -5.98 13.66 13.09
N GLY A 228 -6.22 13.88 14.39
CA GLY A 228 -6.40 15.22 14.96
C GLY A 228 -5.20 16.16 14.74
N ASP A 229 -3.99 15.63 14.52
CA ASP A 229 -2.80 16.43 14.24
C ASP A 229 -2.67 16.93 12.78
N GLY A 230 -3.62 16.53 11.91
CA GLY A 230 -3.65 16.89 10.50
C GLY A 230 -3.21 15.78 9.55
N ALA A 231 -2.59 14.70 10.02
CA ALA A 231 -2.24 13.57 9.17
C ALA A 231 -3.50 12.87 8.64
N CYS A 232 -3.58 12.70 7.32
CA CYS A 232 -4.71 12.04 6.68
C CYS A 232 -4.22 10.96 5.71
N GLY A 233 -4.99 9.90 5.54
CA GLY A 233 -4.59 8.77 4.73
C GLY A 233 -5.64 7.68 4.57
N LEU A 234 -5.18 6.52 4.15
CA LEU A 234 -5.98 5.35 3.83
C LEU A 234 -5.21 4.08 4.21
N CYS A 235 -5.92 3.12 4.82
CA CYS A 235 -5.53 1.71 4.81
C CYS A 235 -6.55 0.93 3.96
N TYR A 236 -6.11 0.11 3.02
CA TYR A 236 -7.03 -0.62 2.11
C TYR A 236 -6.73 -2.12 2.03
N GLU A 237 -7.79 -2.93 1.91
CA GLU A 237 -7.67 -4.38 1.77
C GLU A 237 -7.54 -4.78 0.29
N HIS A 238 -6.41 -5.40 -0.04
CA HIS A 238 -5.92 -5.52 -1.41
C HIS A 238 -6.59 -6.63 -2.24
N SER A 239 -7.37 -7.54 -1.61
CA SER A 239 -8.02 -8.63 -2.33
C SER A 239 -9.07 -8.16 -3.34
N GLN A 240 -9.67 -6.98 -3.16
CA GLN A 240 -10.76 -6.50 -4.03
C GLN A 240 -10.29 -5.74 -5.28
N ALA A 241 -9.23 -4.94 -5.17
CA ALA A 241 -8.76 -4.03 -6.22
C ALA A 241 -7.24 -3.78 -6.18
N GLU A 242 -6.72 -3.25 -7.28
CA GLU A 242 -5.36 -2.70 -7.37
C GLU A 242 -5.32 -1.22 -6.98
N GLY A 243 -4.12 -0.74 -6.62
CA GLY A 243 -3.87 0.64 -6.20
C GLY A 243 -4.45 1.70 -7.12
N ILE A 244 -4.38 1.53 -8.45
CA ILE A 244 -4.89 2.53 -9.42
C ILE A 244 -6.38 2.87 -9.23
N ALA A 245 -7.24 1.87 -9.01
CA ALA A 245 -8.68 2.09 -8.84
C ALA A 245 -9.00 2.71 -7.47
N VAL A 246 -8.19 2.39 -6.46
CA VAL A 246 -8.28 2.94 -5.10
C VAL A 246 -7.82 4.38 -5.05
N ILE A 247 -6.64 4.69 -5.63
CA ILE A 247 -6.04 6.03 -5.74
C ILE A 247 -7.02 7.01 -6.41
N GLN A 248 -7.63 6.62 -7.52
CA GLN A 248 -8.59 7.49 -8.22
C GLN A 248 -9.86 7.77 -7.42
N LEU A 249 -10.36 6.79 -6.66
CA LEU A 249 -11.46 7.02 -5.74
C LEU A 249 -11.04 8.06 -4.71
N VAL A 250 -9.97 7.82 -3.95
CA VAL A 250 -9.59 8.70 -2.83
C VAL A 250 -9.09 10.07 -3.27
N GLU A 251 -8.38 10.19 -4.40
CA GLU A 251 -8.04 11.51 -4.95
C GLU A 251 -9.30 12.29 -5.37
N LYS A 252 -10.36 11.62 -5.84
CA LYS A 252 -11.64 12.30 -6.12
C LYS A 252 -12.34 12.75 -4.83
N LEU A 253 -12.36 11.91 -3.79
CA LEU A 253 -12.93 12.28 -2.48
C LEU A 253 -12.19 13.49 -1.89
N TRP A 254 -10.85 13.42 -1.92
CA TRP A 254 -9.97 14.46 -1.42
C TRP A 254 -10.16 15.77 -2.19
N LYS A 255 -10.10 15.76 -3.52
CA LYS A 255 -10.30 16.95 -4.36
C LYS A 255 -11.69 17.58 -4.18
N HIS A 256 -12.73 16.78 -3.89
CA HIS A 256 -14.03 17.32 -3.54
C HIS A 256 -13.97 18.04 -2.19
N ALA A 257 -13.49 17.39 -1.12
CA ALA A 257 -13.39 17.98 0.21
C ALA A 257 -12.52 19.25 0.24
N ASP A 258 -11.44 19.27 -0.54
CA ASP A 258 -10.54 20.40 -0.75
C ASP A 258 -11.19 21.57 -1.52
N SER A 259 -12.19 21.31 -2.36
CA SER A 259 -12.88 22.33 -3.17
C SER A 259 -14.01 23.06 -2.42
N GLN A 260 -14.47 22.51 -1.29
CA GLN A 260 -15.55 23.11 -0.50
C GLN A 260 -15.02 24.28 0.35
N PRO A 261 -15.79 25.38 0.49
CA PRO A 261 -15.36 26.55 1.26
C PRO A 261 -15.11 26.21 2.73
N ILE A 262 -14.18 26.93 3.37
CA ILE A 262 -14.00 26.84 4.82
C ILE A 262 -15.25 27.42 5.49
N SER A 263 -15.92 26.61 6.31
CA SER A 263 -17.01 27.07 7.19
C SER A 263 -16.66 26.70 8.63
N SER A 264 -16.74 27.69 9.51
CA SER A 264 -16.62 27.53 10.96
C SER A 264 -18.00 27.44 11.64
N GLU A 265 -19.08 27.30 10.86
CA GLU A 265 -20.43 27.13 11.40
C GLU A 265 -20.58 25.70 11.95
N VAL A 266 -20.91 25.63 13.25
CA VAL A 266 -21.27 24.38 13.93
C VAL A 266 -22.62 23.92 13.37
N PRO A 267 -22.72 22.70 12.83
CA PRO A 267 -23.98 22.21 12.28
C PRO A 267 -24.99 22.02 13.42
N THR A 268 -26.16 22.65 13.33
CA THR A 268 -27.28 22.31 14.20
C THR A 268 -27.80 20.92 13.85
N ALA A 269 -27.61 19.96 14.75
CA ALA A 269 -28.15 18.62 14.60
C ALA A 269 -29.67 18.67 14.37
N SER A 270 -30.14 18.13 13.24
CA SER A 270 -31.57 18.00 12.96
C SER A 270 -32.22 17.15 14.05
N SER A 271 -33.19 17.71 14.76
CA SER A 271 -33.82 17.12 15.96
C SER A 271 -34.60 15.82 15.71
N HIS A 272 -34.62 15.35 14.47
CA HIS A 272 -35.23 14.11 14.01
C HIS A 272 -34.21 12.98 13.74
N LEU A 273 -32.91 13.22 13.91
CA LEU A 273 -31.89 12.16 13.83
C LEU A 273 -31.61 11.54 15.20
N PRO A 274 -31.58 10.20 15.32
CA PRO A 274 -31.03 9.55 16.51
C PRO A 274 -29.51 9.77 16.59
N PRO A 275 -28.89 9.63 17.78
CA PRO A 275 -27.44 9.55 17.88
C PRO A 275 -26.90 8.27 17.20
N PRO A 276 -25.63 8.25 16.77
CA PRO A 276 -24.97 7.06 16.20
C PRO A 276 -25.05 5.82 17.11
N GLU A 277 -25.30 4.64 16.53
CA GLU A 277 -25.38 3.38 17.30
C GLU A 277 -23.97 2.88 17.65
N ARG A 278 -23.58 2.99 18.92
CA ARG A 278 -22.34 2.38 19.44
C ARG A 278 -22.41 0.86 19.36
N LEU A 279 -21.44 0.25 18.67
CA LEU A 279 -21.33 -1.20 18.52
C LEU A 279 -20.70 -1.82 19.78
N GLU A 280 -21.52 -2.08 20.79
CA GLU A 280 -21.10 -2.75 22.03
C GLU A 280 -20.97 -4.27 21.86
N TRP A 281 -19.96 -4.86 22.50
CA TRP A 281 -19.59 -6.26 22.32
C TRP A 281 -19.75 -7.09 23.60
N VAL A 282 -20.22 -8.33 23.45
CA VAL A 282 -20.40 -9.30 24.53
C VAL A 282 -19.25 -10.31 24.49
N LEU A 283 -18.33 -10.23 25.45
CA LEU A 283 -17.09 -11.02 25.45
C LEU A 283 -16.98 -11.89 26.70
N GLY A 284 -16.45 -13.11 26.55
CA GLY A 284 -16.03 -13.95 27.66
C GLY A 284 -14.53 -13.81 27.97
N GLN A 285 -14.07 -14.36 29.09
CA GLN A 285 -12.65 -14.33 29.47
C GLN A 285 -11.73 -14.84 28.34
N LYS A 286 -12.12 -15.91 27.62
CA LYS A 286 -11.36 -16.44 26.48
C LYS A 286 -11.26 -15.49 25.28
N ASP A 287 -12.19 -14.56 25.14
CA ASP A 287 -12.06 -13.48 24.16
C ASP A 287 -11.00 -12.48 24.63
N PHE A 288 -10.95 -12.14 25.93
CA PHE A 288 -9.95 -11.27 26.55
C PHE A 288 -8.52 -11.88 26.56
N GLU A 289 -8.39 -13.18 26.82
CA GLU A 289 -7.12 -13.91 26.71
C GLU A 289 -6.59 -13.86 25.26
N LYS A 290 -7.46 -14.15 24.29
CA LYS A 290 -7.11 -14.04 22.87
C LYS A 290 -6.76 -12.60 22.50
N ILE A 291 -7.56 -11.63 22.97
CA ILE A 291 -7.33 -10.18 22.88
C ILE A 291 -5.88 -9.78 23.26
N GLU A 292 -5.28 -10.41 24.27
CA GLU A 292 -3.90 -10.11 24.67
C GLU A 292 -2.84 -10.79 23.75
N GLU A 293 -3.18 -11.91 23.11
CA GLU A 293 -2.27 -12.65 22.22
C GLU A 293 -1.95 -11.91 20.92
N ALA A 294 -2.93 -11.33 20.20
CA ALA A 294 -2.59 -10.53 19.02
C ALA A 294 -2.13 -9.10 19.33
N ALA A 295 -2.32 -8.61 20.57
CA ALA A 295 -1.68 -7.37 21.01
C ALA A 295 -0.16 -7.49 20.86
N LEU A 296 0.37 -8.56 21.46
CA LEU A 296 1.78 -8.91 21.44
C LEU A 296 2.29 -9.18 20.02
N GLU A 297 1.55 -9.94 19.21
CA GLU A 297 1.98 -10.25 17.84
C GLU A 297 1.95 -9.05 16.89
N VAL A 298 0.97 -8.15 17.03
CA VAL A 298 0.91 -6.94 16.22
C VAL A 298 1.98 -5.95 16.68
N ASP A 299 2.21 -5.81 17.99
CA ASP A 299 3.33 -5.04 18.51
C ASP A 299 4.68 -5.58 18.02
N ASN A 300 4.84 -6.90 17.92
CA ASN A 300 6.06 -7.50 17.37
C ASN A 300 6.21 -7.22 15.87
N LEU A 301 5.15 -7.35 15.07
CA LEU A 301 5.14 -7.00 13.65
C LEU A 301 5.46 -5.50 13.43
N VAL A 302 4.92 -4.63 14.28
CA VAL A 302 5.15 -3.19 14.26
C VAL A 302 6.56 -2.82 14.70
N LYS A 303 7.16 -3.56 15.66
CA LYS A 303 8.57 -3.42 16.04
C LYS A 303 9.53 -4.01 15.00
N ASP A 304 9.10 -4.96 14.19
CA ASP A 304 9.96 -5.61 13.19
C ASP A 304 9.96 -4.90 11.83
N LEU A 305 8.95 -4.09 11.51
CA LEU A 305 8.96 -3.29 10.28
C LEU A 305 10.06 -2.21 10.30
N ASP A 306 11.01 -2.32 9.37
CA ASP A 306 11.88 -1.21 8.95
C ASP A 306 11.19 -0.50 7.77
N PHE A 307 11.05 0.82 7.85
CA PHE A 307 10.32 1.60 6.84
C PHE A 307 10.94 2.99 6.68
N GLN A 308 11.08 3.43 5.43
CA GLN A 308 11.54 4.77 5.10
C GLN A 308 10.82 5.34 3.88
N VAL A 309 10.22 6.52 4.03
CA VAL A 309 9.92 7.37 2.87
C VAL A 309 11.20 8.11 2.50
N PHE A 310 11.63 7.96 1.25
CA PHE A 310 12.82 8.59 0.69
C PHE A 310 12.41 9.45 -0.52
N ARG A 311 12.68 10.76 -0.48
CA ARG A 311 12.45 11.66 -1.63
C ARG A 311 13.77 11.92 -2.34
N TYR A 312 13.90 11.38 -3.55
CA TYR A 312 15.01 11.66 -4.45
C TYR A 312 14.73 12.97 -5.20
N THR A 313 15.48 14.03 -4.90
CA THR A 313 15.18 15.41 -5.37
C THR A 313 16.11 15.93 -6.46
N ASN A 314 17.01 15.11 -6.99
CA ASN A 314 18.01 15.56 -7.96
C ASN A 314 17.46 15.58 -9.40
N TYR A 315 16.45 14.76 -9.69
CA TYR A 315 15.60 14.83 -10.88
C TYR A 315 14.35 13.95 -10.75
N GLY A 316 13.40 14.11 -11.69
CA GLY A 316 12.23 13.27 -11.86
C GLY A 316 11.98 12.87 -13.31
N LYS A 317 10.70 12.65 -13.65
CA LYS A 317 10.24 12.18 -14.98
C LYS A 317 10.75 13.01 -16.14
N ASP A 318 10.98 14.31 -15.97
CA ASP A 318 11.25 15.18 -17.11
C ASP A 318 12.70 15.05 -17.58
N PHE A 319 13.65 14.81 -16.67
CA PHE A 319 14.98 14.33 -17.03
C PHE A 319 14.91 12.95 -17.72
N ILE A 320 14.21 11.99 -17.12
CA ILE A 320 14.16 10.62 -17.63
C ILE A 320 13.56 10.55 -19.06
N LYS A 321 12.51 11.34 -19.33
CA LYS A 321 11.96 11.51 -20.68
C LYS A 321 12.95 12.15 -21.64
N SER A 322 13.81 13.09 -21.19
CA SER A 322 14.85 13.69 -22.05
C SER A 322 15.89 12.64 -22.49
N CYS A 323 16.13 11.60 -21.68
CA CYS A 323 16.92 10.42 -22.06
C CYS A 323 16.19 9.47 -23.03
N ASN A 324 14.94 9.78 -23.43
CA ASN A 324 14.05 8.95 -24.25
C ASN A 324 13.69 7.58 -23.64
N VAL A 325 13.65 7.47 -22.31
CA VAL A 325 13.31 6.24 -21.58
C VAL A 325 11.97 6.42 -20.83
N SER A 326 11.21 5.33 -20.65
CA SER A 326 10.05 5.35 -19.76
C SER A 326 10.50 5.56 -18.31
N PRO A 327 9.88 6.49 -17.54
CA PRO A 327 10.18 6.66 -16.12
C PRO A 327 10.09 5.37 -15.30
N ASP A 328 9.22 4.45 -15.69
CA ASP A 328 9.04 3.15 -15.02
C ASP A 328 10.27 2.25 -15.23
N VAL A 329 10.60 1.98 -16.50
CA VAL A 329 11.76 1.21 -16.94
C VAL A 329 13.06 1.75 -16.33
N TYR A 330 13.19 3.08 -16.28
CA TYR A 330 14.34 3.73 -15.68
C TYR A 330 14.45 3.44 -14.18
N ILE A 331 13.36 3.62 -13.43
CA ILE A 331 13.35 3.40 -11.97
C ILE A 331 13.57 1.92 -11.64
N GLN A 332 12.98 1.00 -12.41
CA GLN A 332 13.23 -0.43 -12.27
C GLN A 332 14.71 -0.77 -12.43
N LEU A 333 15.36 -0.31 -13.50
CA LEU A 333 16.80 -0.52 -13.68
C LEU A 333 17.62 0.14 -12.55
N GLY A 334 17.21 1.30 -12.04
CA GLY A 334 17.82 1.92 -10.85
C GLY A 334 17.71 1.07 -9.59
N LEU A 335 16.55 0.44 -9.35
CA LEU A 335 16.34 -0.50 -8.24
C LEU A 335 17.19 -1.78 -8.41
N GLN A 336 17.35 -2.28 -9.64
CA GLN A 336 18.21 -3.42 -9.94
C GLN A 336 19.71 -3.11 -9.73
N LEU A 337 20.18 -1.95 -10.20
CA LEU A 337 21.55 -1.47 -9.94
C LEU A 337 21.80 -1.30 -8.42
N THR A 338 20.81 -0.77 -7.70
CA THR A 338 20.87 -0.63 -6.23
C THR A 338 21.04 -1.97 -5.54
N TYR A 339 20.19 -2.95 -5.88
CA TYR A 339 20.27 -4.29 -5.31
C TYR A 339 21.60 -4.98 -5.68
N TYR A 340 22.07 -4.84 -6.91
CA TYR A 340 23.38 -5.37 -7.33
C TYR A 340 24.54 -4.76 -6.53
N ARG A 341 24.55 -3.43 -6.35
CA ARG A 341 25.61 -2.73 -5.59
C ARG A 341 25.64 -3.10 -4.10
N LEU A 342 24.51 -3.50 -3.53
CA LEU A 342 24.42 -3.98 -2.14
C LEU A 342 24.81 -5.46 -1.97
N TYR A 343 24.48 -6.32 -2.95
CA TYR A 343 24.51 -7.78 -2.77
C TYR A 343 25.38 -8.55 -3.77
N GLY A 344 26.01 -7.88 -4.74
CA GLY A 344 26.86 -8.49 -5.77
C GLY A 344 26.12 -9.37 -6.79
N LYS A 345 24.79 -9.31 -6.83
CA LYS A 345 23.90 -10.13 -7.65
C LYS A 345 22.54 -9.46 -7.81
N LEU A 346 21.77 -9.86 -8.82
CA LEU A 346 20.32 -9.58 -8.87
C LEU A 346 19.52 -10.62 -8.07
N THR A 347 18.21 -10.41 -7.98
CA THR A 347 17.27 -11.32 -7.30
C THR A 347 15.96 -11.42 -8.06
N ALA A 348 15.15 -12.45 -7.78
CA ALA A 348 13.78 -12.53 -8.28
C ALA A 348 13.03 -11.27 -7.85
N THR A 349 12.62 -10.47 -8.83
CA THR A 349 11.97 -9.17 -8.64
C THR A 349 10.55 -9.23 -9.18
N TYR A 350 9.61 -8.66 -8.41
CA TYR A 350 8.22 -8.48 -8.82
C TYR A 350 7.96 -7.01 -9.14
N GLU A 351 7.38 -6.74 -10.31
CA GLU A 351 6.73 -5.47 -10.65
C GLU A 351 5.31 -5.75 -11.17
N SER A 352 4.34 -4.96 -10.70
CA SER A 352 2.91 -5.18 -10.99
C SER A 352 2.46 -4.62 -12.35
N ALA A 353 2.38 -5.46 -13.39
CA ALA A 353 1.74 -5.08 -14.66
C ALA A 353 0.22 -5.13 -14.56
N SER A 354 -0.50 -4.04 -14.83
CA SER A 354 -1.97 -4.08 -14.80
C SER A 354 -2.56 -4.74 -16.06
N THR A 355 -3.18 -5.91 -15.90
CA THR A 355 -3.86 -6.67 -16.98
C THR A 355 -5.29 -6.19 -17.24
N ARG A 356 -5.65 -4.97 -16.82
CA ARG A 356 -7.02 -4.42 -16.92
C ARG A 356 -7.57 -4.29 -18.35
N ARG A 357 -6.75 -4.44 -19.40
CA ARG A 357 -7.22 -4.60 -20.80
C ARG A 357 -8.17 -5.78 -20.96
N PHE A 358 -7.96 -6.84 -20.17
CA PHE A 358 -8.73 -8.06 -20.23
C PHE A 358 -9.93 -8.04 -19.26
N ARG A 359 -10.98 -8.78 -19.62
CA ARG A 359 -12.20 -8.91 -18.79
C ARG A 359 -11.84 -9.49 -17.43
N LEU A 360 -12.17 -8.76 -16.37
CA LEU A 360 -11.82 -9.04 -14.96
C LEU A 360 -10.31 -9.02 -14.63
N GLY A 361 -9.47 -8.43 -15.49
CA GLY A 361 -8.03 -8.30 -15.27
C GLY A 361 -7.65 -7.63 -13.95
N ARG A 362 -6.52 -8.10 -13.39
CA ARG A 362 -5.90 -7.66 -12.13
C ARG A 362 -4.46 -7.23 -12.43
N VAL A 363 -3.49 -8.11 -12.19
CA VAL A 363 -2.07 -7.92 -12.48
C VAL A 363 -1.40 -9.19 -13.03
N ASP A 364 -0.28 -9.01 -13.72
CA ASP A 364 0.76 -10.01 -13.99
C ASP A 364 2.12 -9.49 -13.44
N CYS A 365 3.22 -10.21 -13.68
CA CYS A 365 4.55 -9.98 -13.08
C CYS A 365 5.59 -9.56 -14.11
N ILE A 366 5.97 -8.27 -14.15
CA ILE A 366 7.15 -7.82 -14.89
C ILE A 366 8.39 -8.24 -14.09
N ARG A 367 9.30 -8.99 -14.74
CA ARG A 367 10.49 -9.55 -14.10
C ARG A 367 11.75 -8.74 -14.39
N SER A 368 11.97 -7.68 -13.61
CA SER A 368 13.04 -6.70 -13.88
C SER A 368 14.48 -7.21 -13.81
N ALA A 369 14.70 -8.45 -13.37
CA ALA A 369 16.03 -9.05 -13.20
C ALA A 369 16.46 -9.88 -14.43
N SER A 370 16.64 -9.23 -15.58
CA SER A 370 17.05 -9.89 -16.83
C SER A 370 18.58 -10.09 -16.96
N PRO A 371 19.07 -10.95 -17.88
CA PRO A 371 20.50 -11.08 -18.18
C PRO A 371 21.16 -9.78 -18.66
N GLU A 372 20.45 -8.95 -19.43
CA GLU A 372 20.88 -7.64 -19.93
C GLU A 372 21.00 -6.65 -18.77
N THR A 373 20.02 -6.66 -17.87
CA THR A 373 20.03 -5.88 -16.63
C THR A 373 21.21 -6.29 -15.74
N LEU A 374 21.49 -7.59 -15.63
CA LEU A 374 22.65 -8.11 -14.89
C LEU A 374 23.95 -7.61 -15.51
N ALA A 375 24.13 -7.76 -16.82
CA ALA A 375 25.35 -7.32 -17.52
C ALA A 375 25.60 -5.82 -17.36
N TRP A 376 24.56 -4.99 -17.51
CA TRP A 376 24.65 -3.55 -17.28
C TRP A 376 24.94 -3.20 -15.80
N ALA A 377 24.24 -3.81 -14.84
CA ALA A 377 24.44 -3.55 -13.42
C ALA A 377 25.86 -3.98 -12.96
N SER A 378 26.36 -5.12 -13.44
CA SER A 378 27.74 -5.57 -13.20
C SER A 378 28.78 -4.57 -13.76
N ALA A 379 28.56 -3.99 -14.94
CA ALA A 379 29.45 -3.00 -15.53
C ALA A 379 29.39 -1.63 -14.82
N MET A 380 28.21 -1.23 -14.32
CA MET A 380 28.02 0.00 -13.54
C MET A 380 28.56 -0.09 -12.11
N ALA A 381 28.65 -1.30 -11.54
CA ALA A 381 29.12 -1.54 -10.18
C ALA A 381 30.63 -1.85 -10.08
N GLN A 382 31.39 -1.75 -11.17
CA GLN A 382 32.85 -1.82 -11.12
C GLN A 382 33.44 -0.64 -10.33
N PRO A 383 34.60 -0.82 -9.65
CA PRO A 383 35.31 0.29 -9.02
C PRO A 383 35.76 1.32 -10.07
N LYS A 384 35.95 2.56 -9.63
CA LYS A 384 36.63 3.60 -10.43
C LYS A 384 38.14 3.38 -10.40
N ASP A 385 38.82 3.79 -11.47
CA ASP A 385 40.26 4.08 -11.42
C ASP A 385 40.48 5.40 -10.65
N ASP A 386 40.48 5.33 -9.32
CA ASP A 386 40.93 6.43 -8.46
C ASP A 386 42.47 6.33 -8.30
N ASP A 387 43.18 7.20 -9.02
CA ASP A 387 44.63 7.15 -9.27
C ASP A 387 45.49 7.71 -8.11
N ASP A 388 45.64 6.96 -7.01
CA ASP A 388 46.73 7.17 -6.03
C ASP A 388 47.15 5.90 -5.25
N SER A 389 47.26 4.75 -5.92
CA SER A 389 48.02 3.62 -5.34
C SER A 389 48.83 2.87 -6.39
N GLY A 390 50.16 2.91 -6.26
CA GLY A 390 51.13 2.44 -7.26
C GLY A 390 51.20 0.92 -7.51
N LYS A 391 50.13 0.17 -7.22
CA LYS A 391 50.00 -1.26 -7.52
C LYS A 391 49.16 -1.44 -8.77
N LYS A 392 49.82 -1.51 -9.94
CA LYS A 392 49.17 -1.81 -11.23
C LYS A 392 48.55 -3.22 -11.23
N VAL A 393 47.29 -3.30 -10.81
CA VAL A 393 46.38 -4.41 -11.12
C VAL A 393 45.44 -3.91 -12.20
N THR A 394 45.72 -4.24 -13.46
CA THR A 394 44.89 -3.85 -14.59
C THR A 394 43.59 -4.65 -14.59
N PHE A 395 42.60 -4.17 -13.84
CA PHE A 395 41.22 -4.53 -14.08
C PHE A 395 40.80 -3.96 -15.43
N HIS A 396 40.17 -4.78 -16.28
CA HIS A 396 39.53 -4.28 -17.50
C HIS A 396 38.23 -3.58 -17.10
N LEU A 397 38.32 -2.29 -16.75
CA LEU A 397 37.15 -1.46 -16.55
C LEU A 397 36.38 -1.32 -17.86
N VAL A 398 35.06 -1.49 -17.79
CA VAL A 398 34.16 -1.31 -18.93
C VAL A 398 34.07 0.18 -19.24
N SER A 399 34.32 0.57 -20.49
CA SER A 399 34.25 1.99 -20.89
C SER A 399 32.81 2.51 -20.84
N ASP A 400 32.64 3.83 -20.74
CA ASP A 400 31.31 4.42 -20.58
C ASP A 400 30.45 4.27 -21.85
N GLU A 401 31.06 4.10 -23.03
CA GLU A 401 30.37 3.78 -24.28
C GLU A 401 29.75 2.37 -24.24
N GLU A 402 30.47 1.40 -23.67
CA GLU A 402 29.97 0.03 -23.50
C GLU A 402 28.93 -0.02 -22.36
N LYS A 403 29.11 0.74 -21.26
CA LYS A 403 28.04 0.93 -20.25
C LYS A 403 26.78 1.55 -20.88
N LEU A 404 26.91 2.52 -21.77
CA LEU A 404 25.80 3.13 -22.53
C LEU A 404 25.18 2.17 -23.55
N LYS A 405 25.93 1.21 -24.09
CA LYS A 405 25.39 0.12 -24.93
C LYS A 405 24.58 -0.87 -24.09
N LEU A 406 25.17 -1.41 -23.02
CA LEU A 406 24.50 -2.31 -22.08
C LEU A 406 23.23 -1.67 -21.46
N TRP A 407 23.26 -0.37 -21.20
CA TRP A 407 22.07 0.40 -20.78
C TRP A 407 20.93 0.34 -21.81
N ARG A 408 21.23 0.56 -23.10
CA ARG A 408 20.22 0.52 -24.18
C ARG A 408 19.64 -0.88 -24.32
N ASP A 409 20.45 -1.92 -24.17
CA ASP A 409 20.01 -3.32 -24.23
C ASP A 409 19.12 -3.68 -23.03
N ALA A 410 19.49 -3.28 -21.81
CA ALA A 410 18.67 -3.45 -20.60
C ALA A 410 17.34 -2.67 -20.67
N VAL A 411 17.37 -1.39 -21.11
CA VAL A 411 16.16 -0.58 -21.34
C VAL A 411 15.24 -1.23 -22.38
N LYS A 412 15.81 -1.78 -23.47
CA LYS A 412 15.05 -2.49 -24.49
C LYS A 412 14.38 -3.75 -23.93
N GLN A 413 15.10 -4.57 -23.15
CA GLN A 413 14.52 -5.78 -22.57
C GLN A 413 13.42 -5.46 -21.56
N GLN A 414 13.67 -4.56 -20.60
CA GLN A 414 12.65 -4.14 -19.62
C GLN A 414 11.42 -3.57 -20.33
N THR A 415 11.61 -2.83 -21.43
CA THR A 415 10.49 -2.31 -22.24
C THR A 415 9.70 -3.43 -22.93
N SER A 416 10.35 -4.53 -23.36
CA SER A 416 9.63 -5.70 -23.89
C SER A 416 8.84 -6.39 -22.78
N GLU A 417 9.52 -6.80 -21.70
CA GLU A 417 8.90 -7.49 -20.56
C GLU A 417 7.68 -6.72 -20.01
N MET A 418 7.77 -5.40 -19.91
CA MET A 418 6.67 -4.51 -19.54
C MET A 418 5.51 -4.55 -20.55
N ILE A 419 5.79 -4.49 -21.86
CA ILE A 419 4.78 -4.54 -22.92
C ILE A 419 4.10 -5.91 -22.96
N ASP A 420 4.88 -6.98 -22.90
CA ASP A 420 4.44 -8.36 -23.02
C ASP A 420 3.50 -8.70 -21.85
N ASN A 421 3.86 -8.31 -20.62
CA ASN A 421 2.99 -8.47 -19.44
C ASN A 421 1.69 -7.65 -19.51
N ILE A 422 1.72 -6.35 -19.88
CA ILE A 422 0.46 -5.57 -19.98
C ILE A 422 -0.45 -6.04 -21.12
N LEU A 423 0.09 -6.72 -22.13
CA LEU A 423 -0.65 -7.37 -23.22
C LEU A 423 -0.98 -8.84 -22.93
N GLY A 424 -0.79 -9.33 -21.70
CA GLY A 424 -1.21 -10.66 -21.27
C GLY A 424 -0.37 -11.81 -21.84
N GLN A 425 0.88 -11.53 -22.20
CA GLN A 425 1.88 -12.48 -22.68
C GLN A 425 2.94 -12.81 -21.60
N GLY A 426 2.73 -12.31 -20.37
CA GLY A 426 3.53 -12.64 -19.19
C GLY A 426 3.47 -14.12 -18.80
N ILE A 427 4.52 -14.59 -18.12
CA ILE A 427 4.67 -16.02 -17.78
C ILE A 427 4.08 -16.41 -16.43
N ASP A 428 4.00 -15.50 -15.46
CA ASP A 428 3.72 -15.86 -14.06
C ASP A 428 2.29 -16.32 -13.84
N ILE A 429 1.29 -15.57 -14.33
CA ILE A 429 -0.11 -15.97 -14.23
C ILE A 429 -0.41 -17.21 -15.09
N HIS A 430 0.28 -17.40 -16.22
CA HIS A 430 0.16 -18.61 -17.04
C HIS A 430 0.73 -19.85 -16.32
N LEU A 431 1.95 -19.76 -15.78
CA LEU A 431 2.57 -20.84 -14.99
C LEU A 431 1.78 -21.16 -13.71
N LEU A 432 1.21 -20.13 -13.05
CA LEU A 432 0.28 -20.32 -11.94
C LEU A 432 -0.99 -21.07 -12.38
N GLY A 433 -1.59 -20.69 -13.51
CA GLY A 433 -2.76 -21.36 -14.07
C GLY A 433 -2.51 -22.84 -14.38
N LEU A 434 -1.38 -23.16 -15.02
CA LEU A 434 -0.95 -24.53 -15.29
C LEU A 434 -0.71 -25.32 -13.99
N ARG A 435 -0.15 -24.70 -12.96
CA ARG A 435 0.10 -25.34 -11.65
C ARG A 435 -1.19 -25.69 -10.91
N GLU A 436 -2.16 -24.78 -10.85
CA GLU A 436 -3.42 -25.04 -10.17
C GLU A 436 -4.30 -26.00 -10.99
N ALA A 437 -4.34 -25.88 -12.33
CA ALA A 437 -5.02 -26.85 -13.20
C ALA A 437 -4.46 -28.27 -13.01
N ALA A 438 -3.15 -28.44 -12.91
CA ALA A 438 -2.53 -29.74 -12.63
C ALA A 438 -2.95 -30.30 -11.25
N ARG A 439 -3.17 -29.45 -10.24
CA ARG A 439 -3.68 -29.88 -8.92
C ARG A 439 -5.15 -30.32 -8.98
N GLU A 440 -5.96 -29.65 -9.79
CA GLU A 440 -7.37 -29.98 -9.98
C GLU A 440 -7.57 -31.28 -10.78
N THR A 441 -6.79 -31.50 -11.85
CA THR A 441 -6.90 -32.72 -12.68
C THR A 441 -6.16 -33.92 -12.09
N SER A 442 -5.10 -33.70 -11.30
CA SER A 442 -4.20 -34.73 -10.78
C SER A 442 -4.00 -34.62 -9.26
N PRO A 443 -5.05 -34.85 -8.44
CA PRO A 443 -4.99 -34.63 -6.99
C PRO A 443 -4.37 -35.79 -6.18
N THR A 444 -3.96 -36.90 -6.80
CA THR A 444 -3.51 -38.12 -6.10
C THR A 444 -2.02 -38.37 -6.23
N ALA A 445 -1.43 -39.12 -5.29
CA ALA A 445 -0.01 -39.47 -5.31
C ALA A 445 0.43 -40.31 -6.54
N ALA A 446 -0.51 -40.86 -7.31
CA ALA A 446 -0.23 -41.54 -8.58
C ALA A 446 0.08 -40.56 -9.74
N HIS A 447 -0.33 -39.30 -9.61
CA HIS A 447 -0.10 -38.23 -10.58
C HIS A 447 0.44 -36.99 -9.86
N PRO A 448 1.71 -37.00 -9.40
CA PRO A 448 2.30 -35.88 -8.68
C PRO A 448 2.34 -34.60 -9.54
N LEU A 449 2.44 -33.46 -8.86
CA LEU A 449 2.59 -32.15 -9.49
C LEU A 449 3.81 -32.16 -10.45
N PRO A 450 3.71 -31.63 -11.68
CA PRO A 450 4.81 -31.64 -12.65
C PRO A 450 6.13 -31.09 -12.08
N GLU A 451 7.23 -31.74 -12.45
CA GLU A 451 8.59 -31.49 -11.92
C GLU A 451 8.94 -30.00 -11.87
N LEU A 452 8.64 -29.26 -12.94
CA LEU A 452 8.78 -27.81 -13.08
C LEU A 452 8.28 -27.02 -11.85
N PHE A 453 7.15 -27.41 -11.26
CA PHE A 453 6.56 -26.70 -10.12
C PHE A 453 7.07 -27.18 -8.75
N THR A 454 7.82 -28.28 -8.73
CA THR A 454 8.48 -28.82 -7.53
C THR A 454 9.98 -28.48 -7.47
N ASP A 455 10.57 -28.10 -8.59
CA ASP A 455 11.99 -27.75 -8.73
C ASP A 455 12.42 -26.53 -7.88
N CYS A 456 13.71 -26.46 -7.57
CA CYS A 456 14.31 -25.34 -6.83
C CYS A 456 14.32 -24.02 -7.63
N THR A 457 14.43 -24.07 -8.97
CA THR A 457 14.42 -22.88 -9.84
C THR A 457 13.06 -22.20 -9.80
N TYR A 458 11.95 -22.95 -9.88
CA TYR A 458 10.61 -22.37 -9.78
C TYR A 458 10.34 -21.78 -8.38
N LYS A 459 10.79 -22.44 -7.32
CA LYS A 459 10.74 -21.89 -5.95
C LYS A 459 11.52 -20.58 -5.84
N LEU A 460 12.75 -20.53 -6.37
CA LEU A 460 13.59 -19.33 -6.38
C LEU A 460 12.98 -18.20 -7.22
N ALA A 461 12.43 -18.50 -8.40
CA ALA A 461 11.79 -17.53 -9.28
C ALA A 461 10.54 -16.88 -8.66
N ASN A 462 9.90 -17.54 -7.68
CA ASN A 462 8.77 -17.01 -6.91
C ASN A 462 9.18 -16.41 -5.54
N LYS A 463 10.46 -16.49 -5.13
CA LYS A 463 10.95 -15.90 -3.87
C LYS A 463 11.34 -14.43 -4.07
N PHE A 464 10.35 -13.56 -4.15
CA PHE A 464 10.53 -12.15 -4.53
C PHE A 464 11.18 -11.29 -3.43
N LEU A 465 12.52 -11.31 -3.35
CA LEU A 465 13.28 -10.47 -2.39
C LEU A 465 13.28 -8.97 -2.76
N LEU A 466 12.67 -8.57 -3.87
CA LEU A 466 12.40 -7.18 -4.22
C LEU A 466 11.00 -7.09 -4.85
N SER A 467 10.06 -6.47 -4.14
CA SER A 467 8.65 -6.36 -4.55
C SER A 467 8.26 -4.90 -4.76
N THR A 468 7.93 -4.56 -6.00
CA THR A 468 7.89 -3.18 -6.50
C THR A 468 6.56 -2.83 -7.18
N SER A 469 6.21 -1.55 -7.18
CA SER A 469 5.06 -1.04 -7.93
C SER A 469 5.12 0.47 -8.14
N GLN A 470 4.68 0.93 -9.31
CA GLN A 470 4.46 2.34 -9.58
C GLN A 470 3.14 2.81 -8.96
N VAL A 471 3.23 3.80 -8.07
CA VAL A 471 2.11 4.48 -7.41
C VAL A 471 1.96 5.89 -8.00
N ALA A 472 1.54 5.97 -9.26
CA ALA A 472 1.36 7.26 -9.93
C ALA A 472 0.13 8.02 -9.39
N THR A 473 0.38 9.11 -8.66
CA THR A 473 -0.66 10.03 -8.15
C THR A 473 -0.52 11.42 -8.78
N SER A 474 -1.60 12.22 -8.78
CA SER A 474 -1.54 13.61 -9.26
C SER A 474 -1.24 14.61 -8.14
N SER A 475 -1.68 14.31 -6.92
CA SER A 475 -1.31 14.98 -5.67
C SER A 475 0.08 14.55 -5.16
N GLU A 476 0.65 15.21 -4.15
CA GLU A 476 1.91 14.77 -3.51
C GLU A 476 1.78 13.51 -2.63
N SER A 477 0.62 12.84 -2.68
CA SER A 477 0.33 11.59 -1.97
C SER A 477 1.21 10.42 -2.42
N PHE A 478 1.55 9.53 -1.49
CA PHE A 478 2.33 8.31 -1.72
C PHE A 478 1.75 7.13 -0.94
N MET A 479 2.11 5.90 -1.34
CA MET A 479 1.59 4.65 -0.77
C MET A 479 2.75 3.69 -0.54
N GLY A 480 2.69 2.93 0.56
CA GLY A 480 3.68 1.94 0.94
C GLY A 480 3.08 0.66 1.52
N TYR A 481 3.89 -0.39 1.55
CA TYR A 481 3.57 -1.74 2.03
C TYR A 481 4.87 -2.42 2.53
N GLY A 482 4.74 -3.51 3.29
CA GLY A 482 5.89 -4.29 3.78
C GLY A 482 6.48 -5.25 2.73
N PRO A 483 7.62 -5.89 3.01
CA PRO A 483 8.18 -6.92 2.14
C PRO A 483 7.24 -8.13 2.00
N VAL A 484 7.39 -8.87 0.90
CA VAL A 484 6.69 -10.15 0.67
C VAL A 484 7.51 -11.38 1.08
N GLU A 485 8.75 -11.16 1.52
CA GLU A 485 9.75 -12.15 1.93
C GLU A 485 10.54 -11.61 3.13
N GLN A 486 10.94 -12.46 4.08
CA GLN A 486 11.60 -12.01 5.32
C GLN A 486 12.92 -11.26 5.06
N ASP A 487 13.70 -11.74 4.08
CA ASP A 487 14.97 -11.13 3.64
C ASP A 487 14.79 -10.26 2.38
N GLY A 488 13.59 -9.72 2.20
CA GLY A 488 13.20 -8.94 1.02
C GLY A 488 12.96 -7.47 1.32
N TYR A 489 12.75 -6.72 0.24
CA TYR A 489 12.32 -5.32 0.27
C TYR A 489 10.94 -5.14 -0.36
N GLY A 490 10.13 -4.27 0.22
CA GLY A 490 9.07 -3.57 -0.51
C GLY A 490 9.61 -2.22 -1.02
N ALA A 491 9.36 -1.89 -2.28
CA ALA A 491 9.78 -0.62 -2.88
C ALA A 491 8.71 -0.07 -3.85
N SER A 492 7.79 0.73 -3.30
CA SER A 492 6.79 1.48 -4.10
C SER A 492 7.35 2.85 -4.48
N TYR A 493 6.97 3.39 -5.64
CA TYR A 493 7.48 4.70 -6.08
C TYR A 493 6.45 5.54 -6.84
N ASN A 494 6.47 6.85 -6.58
CA ASN A 494 5.64 7.87 -7.23
C ASN A 494 6.54 8.90 -7.93
N PRO A 495 6.72 8.78 -9.25
CA PRO A 495 7.62 9.67 -9.99
C PRO A 495 6.93 11.01 -10.31
N LYS A 496 7.50 12.13 -9.86
CA LYS A 496 7.06 13.51 -10.14
C LYS A 496 7.89 14.12 -11.28
N CYS A 497 7.70 15.38 -11.62
CA CYS A 497 8.38 16.00 -12.76
C CYS A 497 9.89 16.21 -12.50
N ASP A 498 10.17 16.76 -11.31
CA ASP A 498 11.45 17.21 -10.78
C ASP A 498 12.06 16.28 -9.73
N HIS A 499 11.26 15.38 -9.13
CA HIS A 499 11.70 14.47 -8.07
C HIS A 499 10.98 13.10 -8.14
N ILE A 500 11.37 12.15 -7.28
CA ILE A 500 10.73 10.83 -7.13
C ILE A 500 10.52 10.54 -5.63
N ILE A 501 9.32 10.10 -5.26
CA ILE A 501 9.01 9.67 -3.89
C ILE A 501 9.08 8.14 -3.85
N PHE A 502 9.93 7.57 -2.99
CA PHE A 502 10.04 6.14 -2.73
C PHE A 502 9.50 5.79 -1.35
N CYS A 503 8.76 4.69 -1.27
CA CYS A 503 8.33 4.05 -0.03
C CYS A 503 9.05 2.70 0.09
N LEU A 504 10.09 2.66 0.93
CA LEU A 504 10.96 1.52 1.12
C LEU A 504 10.62 0.79 2.43
N SER A 505 10.61 -0.54 2.40
CA SER A 505 10.37 -1.37 3.58
C SER A 505 11.29 -2.59 3.62
N ALA A 506 11.64 -3.03 4.83
CA ALA A 506 12.44 -4.20 5.16
C ALA A 506 11.98 -4.75 6.54
N PHE A 507 12.65 -5.79 7.07
CA PHE A 507 12.42 -6.29 8.43
C PHE A 507 13.70 -6.21 9.28
N TRP A 508 13.61 -5.64 10.48
CA TRP A 508 14.72 -5.49 11.43
C TRP A 508 15.32 -6.84 11.89
N SER A 509 14.52 -7.91 11.84
CA SER A 509 14.93 -9.28 12.10
C SER A 509 15.81 -9.90 11.00
N SER A 510 15.88 -9.30 9.80
CA SER A 510 16.78 -9.75 8.73
C SER A 510 18.11 -8.99 8.76
N GLU A 511 19.17 -9.68 9.18
CA GLU A 511 20.53 -9.12 9.33
C GLU A 511 21.10 -8.51 8.01
N ILE A 512 20.58 -8.95 6.86
CA ILE A 512 21.08 -8.56 5.54
C ILE A 512 20.30 -7.43 4.87
N THR A 513 19.12 -7.02 5.38
CA THR A 513 18.33 -5.91 4.82
C THR A 513 18.46 -4.63 5.65
N SER A 514 18.04 -3.48 5.10
CA SER A 514 17.91 -2.18 5.79
C SER A 514 17.42 -1.12 4.80
N THR A 515 16.34 -0.42 5.12
CA THR A 515 15.79 0.65 4.28
C THR A 515 16.77 1.81 4.11
N SER A 516 17.52 2.18 5.15
CA SER A 516 18.49 3.28 5.09
C SER A 516 19.72 2.94 4.24
N ARG A 517 20.24 1.70 4.31
CA ARG A 517 21.30 1.24 3.38
C ARG A 517 20.78 1.23 1.94
N PHE A 518 19.54 0.81 1.73
CA PHE A 518 18.90 0.78 0.41
C PHE A 518 18.64 2.18 -0.16
N ALA A 519 18.15 3.11 0.66
CA ALA A 519 17.89 4.50 0.26
C ALA A 519 19.17 5.22 -0.19
N GLN A 520 20.26 5.11 0.58
CA GLN A 520 21.55 5.68 0.20
C GLN A 520 22.09 5.06 -1.10
N ALA A 521 22.09 3.72 -1.19
CA ALA A 521 22.54 3.03 -2.40
C ALA A 521 21.66 3.37 -3.62
N LEU A 522 20.37 3.65 -3.43
CA LEU A 522 19.45 4.09 -4.47
C LEU A 522 19.73 5.52 -4.93
N GLU A 523 19.96 6.45 -4.01
CA GLU A 523 20.37 7.83 -4.34
C GLU A 523 21.65 7.83 -5.18
N GLU A 524 22.67 7.11 -4.72
CA GLU A 524 23.94 6.96 -5.43
C GLU A 524 23.76 6.29 -6.81
N SER A 525 22.91 5.27 -6.92
CA SER A 525 22.67 4.57 -8.20
C SER A 525 21.94 5.46 -9.20
N LEU A 526 20.93 6.21 -8.77
CA LEU A 526 20.22 7.19 -9.60
C LEU A 526 21.14 8.35 -10.03
N ASN A 527 22.05 8.79 -9.15
CA ASN A 527 23.08 9.78 -9.48
C ASN A 527 24.09 9.23 -10.52
N LEU A 528 24.54 7.98 -10.38
CA LEU A 528 25.43 7.31 -11.33
C LEU A 528 24.78 7.14 -12.71
N MET A 529 23.50 6.77 -12.76
CA MET A 529 22.73 6.66 -14.01
C MET A 529 22.61 8.02 -14.72
N GLN A 530 22.30 9.09 -13.99
CA GLN A 530 22.30 10.44 -14.56
C GLN A 530 23.70 10.82 -15.08
N ALA A 531 24.75 10.59 -14.31
CA ALA A 531 26.13 10.91 -14.68
C ALA A 531 26.70 10.07 -15.85
N LEU A 532 26.07 8.94 -16.19
CA LEU A 532 26.33 8.20 -17.43
C LEU A 532 25.61 8.85 -18.62
N LEU A 533 24.35 9.24 -18.43
CA LEU A 533 23.45 9.68 -19.50
C LEU A 533 23.56 11.17 -19.87
N THR A 534 24.20 11.99 -19.03
CA THR A 534 24.48 13.41 -19.31
C THR A 534 25.84 13.67 -19.93
N ARG A 535 26.70 12.65 -20.09
CA ARG A 535 28.02 12.81 -20.71
C ARG A 535 27.90 13.13 -22.20
N PRO A 536 28.75 14.03 -22.73
CA PRO A 536 28.88 14.21 -24.16
C PRO A 536 29.31 12.89 -24.82
N THR A 537 28.63 12.49 -25.89
CA THR A 537 29.16 11.48 -26.81
C THR A 537 30.30 12.12 -27.60
N THR A 538 31.53 11.68 -27.35
CA THR A 538 32.75 12.06 -28.09
C THR A 538 32.83 11.40 -29.45
#